data_AF-A0A432S5B7-F1
#
_entry.id   AF-A0A432S5B7-F1
#
_cell.length_a   1.000
_cell.length_b   1.000
_cell.length_c   1.000
_cell.angle_alpha   90.00
_cell.angle_beta   90.00
_cell.angle_gamma   90.00
#
_symmetry.space_group_name_H-M   'P 1'
#
loop_
_entity.id
_entity.type
_entity.pdbx_description
1 polymer ?
#
loop_
_entity_poly.entity_id
_entity_poly.type
_entity_poly.pdbx_seq_one_letter_code
_entity_poly.pdbx_strand_id
1 'polypeptide(L)'
;MRIANPKVLMALAAAVVLFHGCSDKSPEVADESFECRIAGALAPTWACGTSELEGYYTAVGSAPLSKLGHGFSRREALANGRSNLAQQIETLVKDKVETFARSTGVGGDEVADKVSTQVSKQVAKVTLQGSQQEKYWENPINNDLYLLVSVSKEQVNNTIKDRVLSSYKNNDALWQQFQAKNALEALEREFSDK
;
A
#
# COMPACT_ATOMS: atom_id res chain seq x y z
N MET A 1 84.02 -0.70 -40.71
CA MET A 1 84.15 -2.14 -41.06
C MET A 1 83.48 -2.96 -39.96
N ARG A 2 82.85 -4.08 -40.34
CA ARG A 2 81.84 -4.87 -39.62
C ARG A 2 82.21 -5.38 -38.21
N ILE A 3 81.22 -5.33 -37.32
CA ILE A 3 80.66 -6.39 -36.44
C ILE A 3 81.63 -7.10 -35.46
N ALA A 4 81.31 -7.06 -34.15
CA ALA A 4 80.89 -8.25 -33.36
C ALA A 4 80.94 -7.99 -31.84
N ASN A 5 79.83 -8.32 -31.17
CA ASN A 5 79.69 -8.51 -29.72
C ASN A 5 80.51 -9.74 -29.26
N PRO A 6 80.94 -9.83 -27.99
CA PRO A 6 80.20 -10.72 -27.08
C PRO A 6 80.23 -10.38 -25.57
N LYS A 7 79.12 -10.77 -24.92
CA LYS A 7 79.01 -11.41 -23.58
C LYS A 7 79.55 -10.63 -22.36
N VAL A 8 78.64 -10.00 -21.62
CA VAL A 8 78.79 -9.76 -20.17
C VAL A 8 77.57 -10.36 -19.46
N LEU A 9 77.85 -11.28 -18.53
CA LEU A 9 76.91 -11.99 -17.70
C LEU A 9 76.18 -11.05 -16.71
N MET A 10 74.87 -11.29 -16.57
CA MET A 10 73.92 -10.77 -15.58
C MET A 10 74.46 -10.84 -14.13
N ALA A 11 74.32 -9.85 -13.24
CA ALA A 11 73.10 -9.21 -12.70
C ALA A 11 72.23 -10.24 -11.92
N LEU A 12 71.60 -10.01 -10.77
CA LEU A 12 71.41 -8.92 -9.81
C LEU A 12 70.65 -9.59 -8.64
N ALA A 13 70.85 -9.14 -7.40
CA ALA A 13 70.17 -9.67 -6.22
C ALA A 13 68.64 -9.53 -6.31
N ALA A 14 67.91 -10.62 -6.05
CA ALA A 14 66.45 -10.62 -5.97
C ALA A 14 66.00 -10.62 -4.50
N ALA A 15 65.61 -9.45 -4.01
CA ALA A 15 64.84 -9.31 -2.77
C ALA A 15 63.36 -9.60 -3.09
N VAL A 16 62.81 -10.64 -2.46
CA VAL A 16 61.39 -11.01 -2.59
C VAL A 16 60.55 -10.00 -1.81
N VAL A 17 59.79 -9.17 -2.53
CA VAL A 17 58.73 -8.32 -1.96
C VAL A 17 57.39 -9.02 -2.18
N LEU A 18 56.78 -9.49 -1.10
CA LEU A 18 55.42 -10.04 -1.09
C LEU A 18 54.42 -8.89 -1.20
N PHE A 19 53.98 -8.56 -2.42
CA PHE A 19 52.81 -7.70 -2.63
C PHE A 19 51.54 -8.53 -2.48
N HIS A 20 50.87 -8.42 -1.33
CA HIS A 20 49.45 -8.76 -1.22
C HIS A 20 48.66 -7.64 -1.91
N GLY A 21 48.35 -7.83 -3.19
CA GLY A 21 47.40 -6.99 -3.91
C GLY A 21 45.98 -7.27 -3.43
N CYS A 22 45.51 -6.53 -2.43
CA CYS A 22 44.08 -6.34 -2.21
C CYS A 22 43.55 -5.61 -3.45
N SER A 23 42.89 -6.36 -4.33
CA SER A 23 42.07 -5.81 -5.40
C SER A 23 40.96 -4.99 -4.76
N ASP A 24 41.13 -3.67 -4.75
CA ASP A 24 40.08 -2.70 -4.42
C ASP A 24 39.00 -2.77 -5.51
N LYS A 25 38.13 -3.77 -5.42
CA LYS A 25 36.79 -3.64 -5.97
C LYS A 25 36.04 -2.76 -4.99
N SER A 26 36.16 -1.44 -5.18
CA SER A 26 35.16 -0.52 -4.68
C SER A 26 33.82 -1.09 -5.13
N PRO A 27 32.90 -1.46 -4.22
CA PRO A 27 31.57 -1.85 -4.64
C PRO A 27 31.02 -0.67 -5.43
N GLU A 28 30.66 -0.91 -6.70
CA GLU A 28 29.70 -0.05 -7.38
C GLU A 28 28.53 0.05 -6.41
N VAL A 29 28.34 1.23 -5.83
CA VAL A 29 27.10 1.57 -5.16
C VAL A 29 26.07 1.42 -6.27
N ALA A 30 25.38 0.29 -6.28
CA ALA A 30 24.22 0.11 -7.12
C ALA A 30 23.36 1.35 -6.87
N ASP A 31 23.07 2.08 -7.94
CA ASP A 31 22.06 3.12 -7.92
C ASP A 31 20.75 2.42 -7.55
N GLU A 32 20.47 2.33 -6.24
CA GLU A 32 19.22 1.81 -5.68
C GLU A 32 18.11 2.82 -5.97
N SER A 33 17.88 3.09 -7.25
CA SER A 33 16.58 3.50 -7.70
C SER A 33 15.63 2.37 -7.29
N PHE A 34 14.76 2.65 -6.32
CA PHE A 34 13.66 1.77 -5.92
C PHE A 34 12.62 1.72 -7.05
N GLU A 35 13.02 1.21 -8.20
CA GLU A 35 12.14 1.00 -9.33
C GLU A 35 11.14 -0.11 -8.98
N CYS A 36 9.85 0.20 -9.09
CA CYS A 36 8.80 -0.79 -8.93
C CYS A 36 8.98 -1.91 -9.96
N ARG A 37 9.29 -3.11 -9.50
CA ARG A 37 9.47 -4.30 -10.33
C ARG A 37 8.56 -5.42 -9.87
N ILE A 38 7.84 -6.02 -10.81
CA ILE A 38 6.93 -7.13 -10.57
C ILE A 38 7.31 -8.27 -11.49
N ALA A 39 7.62 -9.43 -10.91
CA ALA A 39 8.14 -10.60 -11.63
C ALA A 39 9.36 -10.29 -12.53
N GLY A 40 10.19 -9.31 -12.14
CA GLY A 40 11.38 -8.88 -12.90
C GLY A 40 11.12 -7.79 -13.95
N ALA A 41 9.86 -7.50 -14.31
CA ALA A 41 9.49 -6.43 -15.22
C ALA A 41 9.40 -5.09 -14.50
N LEU A 42 9.83 -4.00 -15.16
CA LEU A 42 9.59 -2.64 -14.70
C LEU A 42 8.08 -2.35 -14.76
N ALA A 43 7.51 -1.94 -13.63
CA ALA A 43 6.10 -1.69 -13.46
C ALA A 43 5.85 -0.22 -13.08
N PRO A 44 4.68 0.34 -13.41
CA PRO A 44 4.26 1.62 -12.85
C PRO A 44 4.24 1.54 -11.31
N THR A 45 4.68 2.60 -10.63
CA THR A 45 4.74 2.66 -9.16
C THR A 45 3.43 2.25 -8.49
N TRP A 46 2.30 2.73 -9.02
CA TRP A 46 0.96 2.39 -8.52
C TRP A 46 0.70 0.89 -8.47
N ALA A 47 1.29 0.07 -9.36
CA ALA A 47 1.08 -1.37 -9.38
C ALA A 47 1.76 -2.09 -8.21
N CYS A 48 2.80 -1.48 -7.62
CA CYS A 48 3.44 -1.95 -6.38
C CYS A 48 2.70 -1.48 -5.11
N GLY A 49 1.53 -0.84 -5.23
CA GLY A 49 0.74 -0.36 -4.09
C GLY A 49 1.04 1.06 -3.66
N THR A 50 1.97 1.77 -4.31
CA THR A 50 2.21 3.20 -4.08
C THR A 50 1.35 4.05 -5.02
N SER A 51 0.12 4.32 -4.61
CA SER A 51 -0.75 5.25 -5.33
C SER A 51 -1.42 6.20 -4.36
N GLU A 52 -1.08 7.48 -4.46
CA GLU A 52 -1.88 8.54 -3.87
C GLU A 52 -2.69 9.17 -4.99
N LEU A 53 -4.01 9.08 -4.85
CA LEU A 53 -4.95 9.85 -5.67
C LEU A 53 -5.69 10.77 -4.71
N GLU A 54 -5.45 12.07 -4.84
CA GLU A 54 -6.03 13.09 -3.97
C GLU A 54 -7.56 12.95 -3.93
N GLY A 55 -8.14 12.87 -2.73
CA GLY A 55 -9.58 12.69 -2.53
C GLY A 55 -10.10 11.25 -2.69
N TYR A 56 -9.24 10.25 -2.95
CA TYR A 56 -9.65 8.85 -3.12
C TYR A 56 -8.90 7.90 -2.20
N TYR A 57 -9.61 6.88 -1.72
CA TYR A 57 -8.96 5.64 -1.27
C TYR A 57 -8.64 4.81 -2.49
N THR A 58 -7.44 4.23 -2.53
CA THR A 58 -6.99 3.42 -3.67
C THR A 58 -6.46 2.07 -3.24
N ALA A 59 -6.60 1.07 -4.09
CA ALA A 59 -6.01 -0.25 -3.88
C ALA A 59 -5.64 -0.88 -5.22
N VAL A 60 -4.68 -1.80 -5.20
CA VAL A 60 -4.34 -2.62 -6.36
C VAL A 60 -5.00 -3.98 -6.22
N GLY A 61 -5.64 -4.45 -7.29
CA GLY A 61 -6.04 -5.82 -7.46
C GLY A 61 -5.27 -6.48 -8.59
N SER A 62 -4.90 -7.74 -8.43
CA SER A 62 -4.22 -8.49 -9.48
C SER A 62 -4.86 -9.85 -9.72
N ALA A 63 -4.69 -10.39 -10.93
CA ALA A 63 -5.09 -11.74 -11.27
C ALA A 63 -4.20 -12.30 -12.39
N PRO A 64 -3.89 -13.61 -12.36
CA PRO A 64 -3.14 -14.22 -13.44
C PRO A 64 -3.93 -14.26 -14.74
N LEU A 65 -3.23 -14.29 -15.88
CA LEU A 65 -3.91 -14.51 -17.16
C LEU A 65 -4.53 -15.91 -17.20
N SER A 66 -5.85 -15.96 -17.28
CA SER A 66 -6.62 -17.20 -17.30
C SER A 66 -6.76 -17.73 -18.72
N LYS A 67 -6.86 -19.05 -18.85
CA LYS A 67 -7.24 -19.72 -20.11
C LYS A 67 -8.63 -19.29 -20.60
N LEU A 68 -9.45 -18.71 -19.71
CA LEU A 68 -10.76 -18.12 -20.03
C LEU A 68 -10.65 -16.71 -20.68
N GLY A 69 -9.43 -16.20 -20.87
CA GLY A 69 -9.12 -14.96 -21.58
C GLY A 69 -9.07 -13.70 -20.69
N HIS A 70 -8.59 -12.60 -21.27
CA HIS A 70 -8.38 -11.32 -20.57
C HIS A 70 -9.62 -10.79 -19.87
N GLY A 71 -10.81 -10.96 -20.47
CA GLY A 71 -12.06 -10.49 -19.87
C GLY A 71 -12.37 -11.17 -18.53
N PHE A 72 -11.99 -12.44 -18.37
CA PHE A 72 -12.13 -13.16 -17.10
C PHE A 72 -11.13 -12.64 -16.07
N SER A 73 -9.84 -12.61 -16.41
CA SER A 73 -8.78 -12.13 -15.51
C SER A 73 -8.99 -10.68 -15.08
N ARG A 74 -9.51 -9.82 -15.97
CA ARG A 74 -9.84 -8.44 -15.62
C ARG A 74 -10.94 -8.37 -14.56
N ARG A 75 -11.99 -9.20 -14.66
CA ARG A 75 -13.05 -9.24 -13.64
C ARG A 75 -12.52 -9.75 -12.30
N GLU A 76 -11.64 -10.73 -12.33
CA GLU A 76 -10.98 -11.27 -11.14
C GLU A 76 -10.08 -10.23 -10.47
N ALA A 77 -9.21 -9.56 -11.24
CA ALA A 77 -8.37 -8.48 -10.73
C ALA A 77 -9.21 -7.32 -10.16
N LEU A 78 -10.33 -6.97 -10.79
CA LEU A 78 -11.27 -5.95 -10.25
C LEU A 78 -11.87 -6.39 -8.92
N ALA A 79 -12.30 -7.64 -8.81
CA ALA A 79 -12.83 -8.17 -7.56
C ALA A 79 -11.79 -8.15 -6.44
N ASN A 80 -10.55 -8.55 -6.75
CA ASN A 80 -9.44 -8.53 -5.82
C ASN A 80 -9.11 -7.10 -5.37
N GLY A 81 -9.07 -6.14 -6.30
CA GLY A 81 -8.80 -4.73 -5.98
C GLY A 81 -9.87 -4.14 -5.07
N ARG A 82 -11.14 -4.43 -5.36
CA ARG A 82 -12.28 -4.01 -4.52
C ARG A 82 -12.24 -4.65 -3.13
N SER A 83 -11.84 -5.92 -3.04
CA SER A 83 -11.63 -6.60 -1.75
C SER A 83 -10.52 -5.92 -0.94
N ASN A 84 -9.39 -5.62 -1.58
CA ASN A 84 -8.26 -4.94 -0.94
C ASN A 84 -8.65 -3.54 -0.47
N LEU A 85 -9.47 -2.82 -1.25
CA LEU A 85 -9.98 -1.51 -0.88
C LEU A 85 -10.95 -1.59 0.32
N ALA A 86 -11.85 -2.56 0.32
CA ALA A 86 -12.77 -2.78 1.44
C ALA A 86 -12.01 -3.09 2.73
N GLN A 87 -11.05 -4.02 2.70
CA GLN A 87 -10.25 -4.38 3.88
C GLN A 87 -9.48 -3.18 4.45
N GLN A 88 -8.83 -2.37 3.59
CA GLN A 88 -8.14 -1.16 4.04
C GLN A 88 -9.08 -0.18 4.74
N ILE A 89 -10.26 0.05 4.18
CA ILE A 89 -11.24 0.96 4.76
C ILE A 89 -11.83 0.37 6.05
N GLU A 90 -12.06 -0.93 6.13
CA GLU A 90 -12.53 -1.60 7.35
C GLU A 90 -11.54 -1.43 8.51
N THR A 91 -10.24 -1.60 8.26
CA THR A 91 -9.18 -1.33 9.25
C THR A 91 -9.21 0.13 9.68
N LEU A 92 -9.26 1.07 8.73
CA LEU A 92 -9.34 2.50 9.03
C LEU A 92 -10.57 2.86 9.86
N VAL A 93 -11.75 2.30 9.53
CA VAL A 93 -12.98 2.51 10.30
C VAL A 93 -12.81 2.01 11.73
N LYS A 94 -12.23 0.81 11.91
CA LYS A 94 -11.99 0.25 13.24
C LYS A 94 -11.11 1.16 14.07
N ASP A 95 -9.93 1.52 13.55
CA ASP A 95 -8.97 2.36 14.26
C ASP A 95 -9.55 3.72 14.65
N LYS A 96 -10.35 4.32 13.75
CA LYS A 96 -11.00 5.61 13.98
C LYS A 96 -12.12 5.55 15.01
N VAL A 97 -12.99 4.54 14.93
CA VAL A 97 -14.07 4.36 15.92
C VAL A 97 -13.50 4.09 17.31
N GLU A 98 -12.46 3.26 17.42
CA GLU A 98 -11.79 3.04 18.69
C GLU A 98 -11.12 4.31 19.22
N THR A 99 -10.45 5.07 18.37
CA THR A 99 -9.82 6.34 18.76
C THR A 99 -10.84 7.38 19.21
N PHE A 100 -11.99 7.45 18.52
CA PHE A 100 -13.13 8.25 18.94
C PHE A 100 -13.64 7.83 20.33
N ALA A 101 -13.86 6.53 20.55
CA ALA A 101 -14.34 6.03 21.84
C ALA A 101 -13.34 6.30 22.98
N ARG A 102 -12.04 6.05 22.76
CA ARG A 102 -10.98 6.35 23.74
C ARG A 102 -10.88 7.83 24.07
N SER A 103 -10.97 8.71 23.07
CA SER A 103 -10.79 10.16 23.27
C SER A 103 -12.00 10.84 23.92
N THR A 104 -13.21 10.35 23.67
CA THR A 104 -14.45 10.94 24.20
C THR A 104 -14.97 10.24 25.46
N GLY A 105 -14.57 8.99 25.67
CA GLY A 105 -15.09 8.12 26.71
C GLY A 105 -16.52 7.62 26.44
N VAL A 106 -17.05 7.78 25.23
CA VAL A 106 -18.41 7.32 24.87
C VAL A 106 -18.37 5.83 24.51
N GLY A 107 -19.20 5.02 25.17
CA GLY A 107 -19.40 3.61 24.86
C GLY A 107 -18.35 2.63 25.40
N GLY A 108 -17.12 3.05 25.66
CA GLY A 108 -16.04 2.13 26.08
C GLY A 108 -15.67 1.10 25.00
N ASP A 109 -14.66 0.26 25.28
CA ASP A 109 -13.99 -0.55 24.26
C ASP A 109 -14.92 -1.61 23.62
N GLU A 110 -15.73 -2.31 24.41
CA GLU A 110 -16.64 -3.35 23.89
C GLU A 110 -17.70 -2.77 22.92
N VAL A 111 -18.19 -1.56 23.21
CA VAL A 111 -19.15 -0.88 22.32
C VAL A 111 -18.43 -0.37 21.08
N ALA A 112 -17.21 0.15 21.21
CA ALA A 112 -16.41 0.58 20.07
C ALA A 112 -16.19 -0.57 19.07
N ASP A 113 -15.87 -1.76 19.56
CA ASP A 113 -15.74 -2.97 18.75
C ASP A 113 -17.05 -3.37 18.05
N LYS A 114 -18.18 -3.26 18.76
CA LYS A 114 -19.49 -3.55 18.18
C LYS A 114 -19.86 -2.53 17.09
N VAL A 115 -19.64 -1.24 17.35
CA VAL A 115 -19.93 -0.15 16.41
C VAL A 115 -19.03 -0.28 15.19
N SER A 116 -17.73 -0.46 15.37
CA SER A 116 -16.79 -0.63 14.25
C SER A 116 -17.18 -1.81 13.37
N THR A 117 -17.50 -2.97 13.95
CA THR A 117 -17.95 -4.15 13.22
C THR A 117 -19.22 -3.90 12.39
N GLN A 118 -20.20 -3.19 12.95
CA GLN A 118 -21.44 -2.86 12.25
C GLN A 118 -21.20 -1.88 11.10
N VAL A 119 -20.38 -0.85 11.34
CA VAL A 119 -20.08 0.17 10.34
C VAL A 119 -19.24 -0.41 9.21
N SER A 120 -18.21 -1.21 9.51
CA SER A 120 -17.36 -1.89 8.53
C SER A 120 -18.18 -2.69 7.51
N LYS A 121 -19.19 -3.45 7.96
CA LYS A 121 -20.08 -4.20 7.05
C LYS A 121 -20.84 -3.30 6.06
N GLN A 122 -21.31 -2.14 6.52
CA GLN A 122 -22.03 -1.19 5.66
C GLN A 122 -21.08 -0.48 4.70
N VAL A 123 -19.88 -0.17 5.17
CA VAL A 123 -18.85 0.52 4.39
C VAL A 123 -18.33 -0.37 3.28
N ALA A 124 -18.10 -1.66 3.54
CA ALA A 124 -17.74 -2.62 2.49
C ALA A 124 -18.73 -2.59 1.31
N LYS A 125 -20.03 -2.52 1.59
CA LYS A 125 -21.07 -2.40 0.55
C LYS A 125 -20.95 -1.10 -0.25
N VAL A 126 -20.72 0.03 0.42
CA VAL A 126 -20.57 1.34 -0.21
C VAL A 126 -19.31 1.39 -1.08
N THR A 127 -18.19 0.88 -0.56
CA THR A 127 -16.93 0.74 -1.28
C THR A 127 -17.11 -0.11 -2.54
N LEU A 128 -17.82 -1.24 -2.45
CA LEU A 128 -18.10 -2.08 -3.61
C LEU A 128 -18.91 -1.36 -4.69
N GLN A 129 -19.90 -0.55 -4.30
CA GLN A 129 -20.79 0.15 -5.23
C GLN A 129 -20.16 1.42 -5.82
N GLY A 130 -19.39 2.17 -5.03
CA GLY A 130 -18.76 3.42 -5.44
C GLY A 130 -17.38 3.27 -6.08
N SER A 131 -16.82 2.05 -6.10
CA SER A 131 -15.47 1.85 -6.61
C SER A 131 -15.40 1.70 -8.13
N GLN A 132 -14.38 2.33 -8.71
CA GLN A 132 -14.11 2.34 -10.14
C GLN A 132 -12.67 1.92 -10.45
N GLN A 133 -12.44 1.46 -11.68
CA GLN A 133 -11.09 1.19 -12.18
C GLN A 133 -10.46 2.49 -12.68
N GLU A 134 -9.25 2.78 -12.22
CA GLU A 134 -8.49 3.96 -12.66
C GLU A 134 -7.46 3.61 -13.73
N LYS A 135 -6.64 2.58 -13.47
CA LYS A 135 -5.52 2.19 -14.32
C LYS A 135 -5.45 0.68 -14.46
N TYR A 136 -4.79 0.23 -15.52
CA TYR A 136 -4.41 -1.16 -15.68
C TYR A 136 -2.97 -1.26 -16.14
N TRP A 137 -2.32 -2.37 -15.79
CA TRP A 137 -1.01 -2.75 -16.28
C TRP A 137 -1.01 -4.27 -16.43
N GLU A 138 -0.43 -4.73 -17.53
CA GLU A 138 -0.22 -6.14 -17.79
C GLU A 138 1.27 -6.41 -17.73
N ASN A 139 1.65 -7.42 -16.96
CA ASN A 139 3.04 -7.77 -16.83
C ASN A 139 3.57 -8.39 -18.14
N PRO A 140 4.60 -7.82 -18.77
CA PRO A 140 5.08 -8.29 -20.08
C PRO A 140 5.77 -9.67 -20.03
N ILE A 141 6.09 -10.19 -18.83
CA ILE A 141 6.78 -11.47 -18.66
C ILE A 141 5.79 -12.61 -18.46
N ASN A 142 4.80 -12.44 -17.58
CA ASN A 142 3.86 -13.50 -17.21
C ASN A 142 2.39 -13.22 -17.59
N ASN A 143 2.09 -12.03 -18.14
CA ASN A 143 0.76 -11.57 -18.54
C ASN A 143 -0.25 -11.39 -17.39
N ASP A 144 0.22 -11.37 -16.14
CA ASP A 144 -0.65 -11.08 -15.00
C ASP A 144 -1.20 -9.66 -15.11
N LEU A 145 -2.49 -9.50 -14.80
CA LEU A 145 -3.18 -8.21 -14.83
C LEU A 145 -3.15 -7.57 -13.46
N TYR A 146 -2.85 -6.27 -13.44
CA TYR A 146 -2.86 -5.39 -12.27
C TYR A 146 -3.80 -4.22 -12.54
N LEU A 147 -4.68 -3.93 -11.60
CA LEU A 147 -5.70 -2.89 -11.70
C LEU A 147 -5.65 -1.99 -10.50
N LEU A 148 -5.51 -0.69 -10.74
CA LEU A 148 -5.74 0.32 -9.72
C LEU A 148 -7.24 0.57 -9.64
N VAL A 149 -7.80 0.43 -8.44
CA VAL A 149 -9.18 0.82 -8.13
C VAL A 149 -9.19 1.98 -7.15
N SER A 150 -10.23 2.80 -7.22
CA SER A 150 -10.44 3.93 -6.33
C SER A 150 -11.88 3.96 -5.80
N VAL A 151 -12.09 4.65 -4.68
CA VAL A 151 -13.40 5.12 -4.21
C VAL A 151 -13.24 6.50 -3.56
N SER A 152 -14.22 7.37 -3.70
CA SER A 152 -14.20 8.71 -3.09
C SER A 152 -14.06 8.64 -1.56
N LYS A 153 -13.09 9.38 -1.01
CA LYS A 153 -12.93 9.53 0.45
C LYS A 153 -14.15 10.21 1.05
N GLU A 154 -14.62 11.30 0.44
CA GLU A 154 -15.79 12.05 0.90
C GLU A 154 -17.03 11.14 1.02
N GLN A 155 -17.35 10.38 -0.02
CA GLN A 155 -18.52 9.48 -0.02
C GLN A 155 -18.42 8.43 1.08
N VAL A 156 -17.25 7.82 1.22
CA VAL A 156 -16.99 6.78 2.23
C VAL A 156 -17.04 7.37 3.63
N ASN A 157 -16.34 8.49 3.88
CA ASN A 157 -16.24 9.13 5.19
C ASN A 157 -17.57 9.70 5.67
N ASN A 158 -18.37 10.30 4.79
CA ASN A 158 -19.72 10.74 5.14
C ASN A 158 -20.60 9.55 5.51
N THR A 159 -20.53 8.46 4.75
CA THR A 159 -21.28 7.25 5.09
C THR A 159 -20.82 6.66 6.42
N ILE A 160 -19.52 6.62 6.70
CA ILE A 160 -18.98 6.14 7.98
C ILE A 160 -19.55 6.99 9.13
N LYS A 161 -19.46 8.31 9.06
CA LYS A 161 -19.99 9.23 10.07
C LYS A 161 -21.46 8.98 10.35
N ASP A 162 -22.28 8.89 9.29
CA ASP A 162 -23.71 8.65 9.42
C ASP A 162 -24.02 7.32 10.08
N ARG A 163 -23.26 6.27 9.75
CA ARG A 163 -23.44 4.93 10.32
C ARG A 163 -22.99 4.88 11.77
N VAL A 164 -21.86 5.49 12.12
CA VAL A 164 -21.40 5.61 13.51
C VAL A 164 -22.46 6.37 14.33
N LEU A 165 -22.87 7.55 13.88
CA LEU A 165 -23.87 8.36 14.56
C LEU A 165 -25.20 7.60 14.75
N SER A 166 -25.64 6.88 13.72
CA SER A 166 -26.84 6.03 13.80
C SER A 166 -26.68 4.90 14.81
N SER A 167 -25.51 4.26 14.89
CA SER A 167 -25.25 3.19 15.88
C SER A 167 -25.32 3.71 17.32
N TYR A 168 -24.85 4.93 17.60
CA TYR A 168 -24.99 5.56 18.92
C TYR A 168 -26.44 5.97 19.20
N LYS A 169 -27.15 6.55 18.23
CA LYS A 169 -28.58 6.96 18.38
C LYS A 169 -29.53 5.79 18.66
N ASN A 170 -29.21 4.60 18.16
CA ASN A 170 -30.04 3.41 18.34
C ASN A 170 -29.94 2.78 19.74
N ASN A 171 -29.20 3.39 20.67
CA ASN A 171 -29.10 2.97 22.06
C ASN A 171 -29.18 4.20 22.97
N ASP A 172 -30.26 4.32 23.73
CA ASP A 172 -30.56 5.51 24.54
C ASP A 172 -29.44 5.88 25.51
N ALA A 173 -28.81 4.90 26.17
CA ALA A 173 -27.72 5.14 27.11
C ALA A 173 -26.47 5.67 26.40
N LEU A 174 -26.13 5.09 25.24
CA LEU A 174 -25.02 5.54 24.41
C LEU A 174 -25.28 6.93 23.83
N TRP A 175 -26.52 7.20 23.42
CA TRP A 175 -26.91 8.51 22.90
C TRP A 175 -26.85 9.59 23.98
N GLN A 176 -27.33 9.31 25.19
CA GLN A 176 -27.19 10.21 26.34
C GLN A 176 -25.73 10.51 26.66
N GLN A 177 -24.86 9.50 26.66
CA GLN A 177 -23.41 9.70 26.83
C GLN A 177 -22.83 10.57 25.72
N PHE A 178 -23.19 10.29 24.46
CA PHE A 178 -22.74 11.04 23.29
C PHE A 178 -23.11 12.53 23.41
N GLN A 179 -24.35 12.83 23.80
CA GLN A 179 -24.84 14.19 24.03
C GLN A 179 -24.14 14.85 25.22
N ALA A 180 -24.03 14.16 26.36
CA ALA A 180 -23.39 14.68 27.56
C ALA A 180 -21.90 15.03 27.35
N LYS A 181 -21.23 14.35 26.42
CA LYS A 181 -19.84 14.58 26.05
C LYS A 181 -19.66 15.57 24.90
N ASN A 182 -20.74 16.13 24.33
CA ASN A 182 -20.70 16.97 23.12
C ASN A 182 -19.86 16.33 21.99
N ALA A 183 -20.00 15.01 21.82
CA ALA A 183 -19.05 14.21 21.04
C ALA A 183 -19.16 14.36 19.51
N LEU A 184 -20.11 15.17 19.02
CA LEU A 184 -20.34 15.35 17.57
C LEU A 184 -19.11 15.93 16.87
N GLU A 185 -18.54 17.00 17.42
CA GLU A 185 -17.38 17.67 16.81
C GLU A 185 -16.13 16.76 16.85
N ALA A 186 -16.00 15.92 17.88
CA ALA A 186 -14.95 14.92 17.96
C ALA A 186 -15.11 13.83 16.88
N LEU A 187 -16.35 13.39 16.62
CA LEU A 187 -16.65 12.43 15.56
C LEU A 187 -16.34 13.02 14.18
N GLU A 188 -16.77 14.26 13.93
CA GLU A 188 -16.53 14.95 12.66
C GLU A 188 -15.03 15.12 12.38
N ARG A 189 -14.26 15.49 13.41
CA ARG A 189 -12.81 15.63 13.34
C ARG A 189 -12.13 14.32 13.00
N GLU A 190 -12.54 13.21 13.62
CA GLU A 190 -11.94 11.90 13.39
C GLU A 190 -12.08 11.42 11.93
N PHE A 191 -13.17 11.78 11.27
CA PHE A 191 -13.46 11.38 9.88
C PHE A 191 -13.37 12.55 8.89
N SER A 192 -12.62 13.61 9.21
CA SER A 192 -12.34 14.72 8.29
C SER A 192 -11.18 14.37 7.34
N ASP A 193 -11.28 14.80 6.08
CA ASP A 193 -10.35 14.46 4.98
C ASP A 193 -8.98 15.15 5.06
N LYS A 194 -8.46 15.45 6.27
CA LYS A 194 -7.12 16.04 6.40
C LYS A 194 -6.03 15.16 5.82
#